data_AF-A0A7Y5KC25-F1
#
_entry.id   AF-A0A7Y5KC25-F1
#
_cell.length_a   1.000
_cell.length_b   1.000
_cell.length_c   1.000
_cell.angle_alpha   90.00
_cell.angle_beta   90.00
_cell.angle_gamma   90.00
#
_symmetry.space_group_name_H-M   'P 1'
#
loop_
_entity.id
_entity.type
_entity.pdbx_description
1 polymer ?
#
loop_
_entity_poly.entity_id
_entity_poly.type
_entity_poly.pdbx_seq_one_letter_code
_entity_poly.pdbx_strand_id
1 'polypeptide(L)'
;MGRWYHLVLTKSASTLALYVNGREEESKPLPAFTDTHAASMKCGAYAPEYNQGEEGAHFAGLIDEVQIYRRGLTASEVQVLFEARNAGACNVTLDVLPEEPANFLSCNNADETIPVVILSTSVAKGEGLNFEAATMAPASARFGRKAASEIHGAGHLEDVDGDGDLDLLFHFRFGDTGLKAGDQSANLLAQTKEGRPLRGCDMIRTPERVRKVVNRSSPHSDKHAG
;
A
#
# COMPACT_ATOMS: atom_id res chain seq x y z
N MET A 1 -0.42 -7.52 20.83
CA MET A 1 -0.23 -7.02 19.45
C MET A 1 0.85 -5.95 19.48
N GLY A 2 1.77 -5.95 18.50
CA GLY A 2 2.80 -4.91 18.38
C GLY A 2 2.28 -3.71 17.59
N ARG A 3 2.80 -2.51 17.87
CA ARG A 3 2.49 -1.26 17.15
C ARG A 3 3.71 -0.83 16.35
N TRP A 4 3.50 -0.45 15.09
CA TRP A 4 4.54 0.17 14.25
C TRP A 4 4.74 1.63 14.61
N TYR A 5 6.00 2.06 14.59
CA TYR A 5 6.41 3.45 14.81
C TYR A 5 7.39 3.87 13.74
N HIS A 6 7.27 5.12 13.30
CA HIS A 6 8.31 5.76 12.50
C HIS A 6 9.25 6.50 13.44
N LEU A 7 10.52 6.10 13.46
CA LEU A 7 11.55 6.71 14.30
C LEU A 7 12.57 7.42 13.42
N VAL A 8 12.88 8.68 13.75
CA VAL A 8 13.96 9.42 13.10
C VAL A 8 14.88 10.03 14.15
N LEU A 9 16.17 9.77 14.00
CA LEU A 9 17.22 10.45 14.75
C LEU A 9 17.89 11.45 13.82
N THR A 10 17.91 12.72 14.22
CA THR A 10 18.63 13.77 13.49
C THR A 10 19.80 14.27 14.33
N LYS A 11 20.85 14.67 13.63
CA LYS A 11 22.05 15.23 14.23
C LYS A 11 22.47 16.47 13.46
N SER A 12 22.66 17.55 14.20
CA SER A 12 23.29 18.79 13.73
C SER A 12 24.66 18.96 14.39
N ALA A 13 25.32 20.09 14.14
CA ALA A 13 26.59 20.44 14.79
C ALA A 13 26.45 20.64 16.33
N SER A 14 25.24 20.92 16.81
CA SER A 14 24.99 21.31 18.21
C SER A 14 23.87 20.53 18.89
N THR A 15 23.19 19.63 18.19
CA THR A 15 21.93 19.04 18.68
C THR A 15 21.71 17.63 18.14
N LEU A 16 21.18 16.76 18.99
CA LEU A 16 20.61 15.46 18.62
C LEU A 16 19.14 15.47 18.98
N ALA A 17 18.27 15.13 18.02
CA ALA A 17 16.84 15.11 18.23
C ALA A 17 16.24 13.77 17.79
N LEU A 18 15.29 13.27 18.60
CA LEU A 18 14.49 12.07 18.34
C LEU A 18 13.08 12.47 17.96
N TYR A 19 12.62 11.93 16.83
CA TYR A 19 11.25 12.06 16.37
C TYR A 19 10.55 10.71 16.40
N VAL A 20 9.30 10.71 16.88
CA VAL A 20 8.41 9.56 16.85
C VAL A 20 7.16 9.96 16.07
N ASN A 21 6.81 9.17 15.05
CA ASN A 21 5.64 9.41 14.22
C ASN A 21 5.57 10.84 13.66
N GLY A 22 6.71 11.37 13.22
CA GLY A 22 6.82 12.68 12.60
C GLY A 22 6.91 13.87 13.57
N ARG A 23 6.77 13.65 14.89
CA ARG A 23 6.85 14.70 15.91
C ARG A 23 8.13 14.57 16.73
N GLU A 24 8.73 15.70 17.10
CA GLU A 24 9.88 15.73 18.01
C GLU A 24 9.42 15.32 19.41
N GLU A 25 10.03 14.29 19.98
CA GLU A 25 9.77 13.84 21.35
C GLU A 25 10.83 14.35 22.31
N GLU A 26 12.09 14.39 21.89
CA GLU A 26 13.20 14.85 22.73
C GLU A 26 14.34 15.42 21.88
N SER A 27 15.01 16.43 22.42
CA SER A 27 16.19 17.06 21.83
C SER A 27 17.21 17.40 22.91
N LYS A 28 18.50 17.13 22.63
CA LYS A 28 19.61 17.38 23.56
C LYS A 28 20.72 18.18 22.89
N PRO A 29 21.36 19.12 23.62
CA PRO A 29 22.55 19.79 23.13
C PRO A 29 23.69 18.78 22.99
N LEU A 30 24.44 18.88 21.89
CA LEU A 30 25.69 18.18 21.67
C LEU A 30 26.85 19.12 21.98
N PRO A 31 27.73 18.79 22.94
CA PRO A 31 28.97 19.53 23.14
C PRO A 31 29.89 19.35 21.93
N ALA A 32 30.85 20.26 21.73
CA ALA A 32 31.78 20.18 20.61
C ALA A 32 32.55 18.85 20.59
N PHE A 33 32.57 18.19 19.44
CA PHE A 33 33.20 16.88 19.24
C PHE A 33 33.64 16.70 17.79
N THR A 34 34.49 15.69 17.55
CA THR A 34 34.93 15.29 16.20
C THR A 34 34.37 13.92 15.88
N ASP A 35 33.62 13.80 14.79
CA ASP A 35 33.16 12.52 14.28
C ASP A 35 34.30 11.78 13.59
N THR A 36 34.74 10.67 14.19
CA THR A 36 35.83 9.83 13.63
C THR A 36 35.33 8.81 12.62
N HIS A 37 34.00 8.55 12.59
CA HIS A 37 33.35 7.55 11.73
C HIS A 37 33.99 6.15 11.76
N ALA A 38 34.70 5.81 12.86
CA ALA A 38 35.49 4.59 12.95
C ALA A 38 34.65 3.32 13.24
N ALA A 39 33.39 3.47 13.66
CA ALA A 39 32.52 2.37 14.04
C ALA A 39 31.57 1.97 12.91
N SER A 40 31.24 0.67 12.84
CA SER A 40 30.20 0.16 11.95
C SER A 40 28.82 0.57 12.44
N MET A 41 27.95 1.04 11.54
CA MET A 41 26.55 1.27 11.87
C MET A 41 25.81 -0.07 12.01
N LYS A 42 25.08 -0.24 13.12
CA LYS A 42 24.21 -1.41 13.37
C LYS A 42 22.77 -0.94 13.46
N CYS A 43 21.85 -1.76 12.96
CA CYS A 43 20.41 -1.57 13.11
C CYS A 43 19.85 -2.80 13.82
N GLY A 44 19.04 -2.59 14.88
CA GLY A 44 18.45 -3.68 15.65
C GLY A 44 19.42 -4.47 16.54
N ALA A 45 20.66 -3.99 16.74
CA ALA A 45 21.64 -4.58 17.63
C ALA A 45 22.62 -3.53 18.15
N TYR A 46 23.22 -3.77 19.32
CA TYR A 46 24.32 -2.95 19.85
C TYR A 46 25.66 -3.22 19.14
N ALA A 47 26.56 -2.23 19.15
CA ALA A 47 27.94 -2.44 18.76
C ALA A 47 28.72 -3.14 19.90
N PRO A 48 29.49 -4.20 19.61
CA PRO A 48 30.17 -5.00 20.63
C PRO A 48 31.23 -4.21 21.40
N GLU A 49 31.73 -3.11 20.83
CA GLU A 49 32.74 -2.22 21.42
C GLU A 49 32.27 -1.57 22.73
N TYR A 50 30.95 -1.45 22.96
CA TYR A 50 30.40 -0.83 24.17
C TYR A 50 30.02 -1.83 25.27
N ASN A 51 29.96 -3.14 24.98
CA ASN A 51 29.47 -4.18 25.89
C ASN A 51 30.45 -5.37 26.03
N GLN A 52 31.77 -5.12 26.04
CA GLN A 52 32.80 -6.11 26.36
C GLN A 52 32.66 -7.47 25.64
N GLY A 53 32.15 -7.50 24.41
CA GLY A 53 32.04 -8.72 23.61
C GLY A 53 30.75 -9.54 23.75
N GLU A 54 29.71 -9.05 24.44
CA GLU A 54 28.40 -9.72 24.42
C GLU A 54 27.59 -9.33 23.17
N GLU A 55 27.70 -10.15 22.11
CA GLU A 55 26.74 -10.19 20.99
C GLU A 55 25.41 -10.80 21.48
N GLY A 56 24.57 -10.04 22.19
CA GLY A 56 23.34 -10.60 22.78
C GLY A 56 22.08 -9.73 22.74
N ALA A 57 22.21 -8.40 22.65
CA ALA A 57 21.06 -7.51 22.71
C ALA A 57 20.53 -7.15 21.31
N HIS A 58 19.64 -7.98 20.80
CA HIS A 58 18.89 -7.70 19.58
C HIS A 58 17.54 -7.05 19.89
N PHE A 59 17.11 -6.14 19.03
CA PHE A 59 15.75 -5.62 19.09
C PHE A 59 14.76 -6.75 18.81
N ALA A 60 13.94 -7.08 19.81
CA ALA A 60 12.92 -8.12 19.71
C ALA A 60 11.65 -7.60 19.01
N GLY A 61 11.79 -7.21 17.74
CA GLY A 61 10.71 -6.69 16.92
C GLY A 61 11.07 -6.67 15.42
N LEU A 62 10.14 -6.17 14.61
CA LEU A 62 10.36 -5.98 13.18
C LEU A 62 10.90 -4.58 12.91
N ILE A 63 11.81 -4.48 11.95
CA ILE A 63 12.35 -3.21 11.44
C ILE A 63 12.17 -3.25 9.93
N ASP A 64 11.69 -2.15 9.36
CA ASP A 64 11.47 -2.01 7.92
C ASP A 64 11.76 -0.57 7.46
N GLU A 65 11.97 -0.38 6.15
CA GLU A 65 12.15 0.93 5.48
C GLU A 65 13.30 1.79 6.06
N VAL A 66 14.45 1.17 6.36
CA VAL A 66 15.63 1.86 6.91
C VAL A 66 16.27 2.80 5.89
N GLN A 67 16.38 4.08 6.23
CA GLN A 67 16.98 5.13 5.39
C GLN A 67 18.06 5.90 6.14
N ILE A 68 19.12 6.31 5.44
CA ILE A 68 20.27 7.05 6.00
C ILE A 68 20.58 8.25 5.13
N TYR A 69 20.71 9.41 5.76
CA TYR A 69 20.94 10.70 5.08
C TYR A 69 22.31 11.26 5.43
N ARG A 70 22.94 11.94 4.46
CA ARG A 70 24.24 12.61 4.64
C ARG A 70 24.15 13.97 5.36
N ARG A 71 22.96 14.36 5.81
CA ARG A 71 22.68 15.60 6.52
C ARG A 71 21.60 15.36 7.57
N GLY A 72 21.55 16.23 8.59
CA GLY A 72 20.40 16.32 9.47
C GLY A 72 19.16 16.71 8.67
N LEU A 73 18.07 15.98 8.87
CA LEU A 73 16.76 16.36 8.35
C LEU A 73 16.16 17.44 9.24
N THR A 74 15.38 18.34 8.64
CA THR A 74 14.56 19.32 9.37
C THR A 74 13.27 18.67 9.87
N ALA A 75 12.61 19.29 10.86
CA ALA A 75 11.33 18.80 11.38
C ALA A 75 10.26 18.61 10.28
N SER A 76 10.19 19.55 9.32
CA SER A 76 9.26 19.45 8.19
C SER A 76 9.58 18.27 7.27
N GLU A 77 10.85 17.98 7.01
CA GLU A 77 11.24 16.81 6.20
C GLU A 77 10.95 15.50 6.92
N VAL A 78 11.15 15.45 8.23
CA VAL A 78 10.78 14.29 9.05
C VAL A 78 9.27 14.06 9.01
N GLN A 79 8.47 15.12 9.08
CA GLN A 79 7.02 15.04 8.95
C GLN A 79 6.61 14.50 7.57
N VAL A 80 7.21 15.04 6.50
CA VAL A 80 6.97 14.55 5.12
C VAL A 80 7.32 13.08 4.99
N LEU A 81 8.43 12.62 5.56
CA LEU A 81 8.80 11.19 5.55
C LEU A 81 7.79 10.32 6.33
N PHE A 82 7.31 10.80 7.49
CA PHE A 82 6.28 10.09 8.24
C PHE A 82 4.97 9.96 7.46
N GLU A 83 4.55 11.01 6.77
CA GLU A 83 3.37 10.99 5.90
C GLU A 83 3.60 10.10 4.67
N ALA A 84 4.84 10.06 4.16
CA ALA A 84 5.27 9.22 3.04
C ALA A 84 5.52 7.76 3.42
N ARG A 85 5.57 7.37 4.70
CA ARG A 85 5.59 5.95 5.14
C ARG A 85 4.46 5.14 4.50
N ASN A 86 3.33 5.79 4.23
CA ASN A 86 2.19 5.17 3.56
C ASN A 86 2.25 5.28 2.03
N ALA A 87 3.27 5.89 1.42
CA ALA A 87 3.41 5.98 -0.03
C ALA A 87 3.70 4.62 -0.69
N GLY A 88 4.18 3.64 0.09
CA GLY A 88 4.24 2.23 -0.29
C GLY A 88 3.03 1.40 0.17
N ALA A 89 2.31 1.84 1.21
CA ALA A 89 1.09 1.22 1.69
C ALA A 89 -0.14 1.72 0.91
N CYS A 90 -1.29 1.08 1.08
CA CYS A 90 -2.54 1.65 0.59
C CYS A 90 -2.85 2.86 1.49
N ASN A 91 -2.87 4.07 0.94
CA ASN A 91 -3.06 5.32 1.67
C ASN A 91 -4.43 5.97 1.43
N VAL A 92 -5.28 5.27 0.69
CA VAL A 92 -6.70 5.52 0.46
C VAL A 92 -7.42 4.18 0.47
N THR A 93 -8.67 4.16 0.90
CA THR A 93 -9.49 2.96 0.85
C THR A 93 -9.95 2.74 -0.59
N LEU A 94 -9.69 1.55 -1.12
CA LEU A 94 -10.09 1.13 -2.46
C LEU A 94 -11.05 -0.05 -2.28
N ASP A 95 -12.13 -0.08 -3.05
CA ASP A 95 -12.98 -1.25 -3.17
C ASP A 95 -13.20 -1.58 -4.65
N VAL A 96 -12.90 -2.82 -5.02
CA VAL A 96 -13.03 -3.35 -6.37
C VAL A 96 -14.28 -4.20 -6.42
N LEU A 97 -15.26 -3.77 -7.22
CA LEU A 97 -16.62 -4.33 -7.23
C LEU A 97 -17.38 -4.01 -5.92
N PRO A 98 -17.65 -2.72 -5.62
CA PRO A 98 -18.25 -2.31 -4.35
C PRO A 98 -19.63 -2.94 -4.04
N GLU A 99 -20.35 -3.43 -5.05
CA GLU A 99 -21.63 -4.13 -4.87
C GLU A 99 -21.50 -5.64 -4.61
N GLU A 100 -20.28 -6.20 -4.65
CA GLU A 100 -20.01 -7.63 -4.62
C GLU A 100 -19.06 -7.99 -3.47
N PRO A 101 -19.55 -8.37 -2.28
CA PRO A 101 -18.73 -8.55 -1.06
C PRO A 101 -17.56 -9.55 -1.16
N ALA A 102 -17.49 -10.34 -2.24
CA ALA A 102 -16.44 -11.32 -2.50
C ALA A 102 -15.36 -10.84 -3.47
N ASN A 103 -15.50 -9.64 -4.06
CA ASN A 103 -14.62 -9.00 -5.04
C ASN A 103 -14.17 -10.00 -6.12
N PHE A 104 -15.14 -10.72 -6.68
CA PHE A 104 -14.91 -11.81 -7.61
C PHE A 104 -14.84 -11.30 -9.05
N LEU A 105 -13.67 -11.43 -9.67
CA LEU A 105 -13.43 -10.99 -11.04
C LEU A 105 -13.34 -12.19 -12.00
N SER A 106 -14.22 -12.21 -13.00
CA SER A 106 -14.20 -13.22 -14.04
C SER A 106 -13.07 -12.94 -15.04
N CYS A 107 -12.09 -13.83 -15.11
CA CYS A 107 -10.97 -13.70 -16.05
C CYS A 107 -11.31 -14.14 -17.49
N ASN A 108 -12.60 -14.26 -17.81
CA ASN A 108 -13.06 -14.90 -19.04
C ASN A 108 -13.46 -13.92 -20.14
N ASN A 109 -13.60 -12.64 -19.79
CA ASN A 109 -14.02 -11.61 -20.71
C ASN A 109 -13.08 -10.40 -20.59
N ALA A 110 -12.31 -10.14 -21.64
CA ALA A 110 -11.38 -9.00 -21.66
C ALA A 110 -12.11 -7.66 -21.72
N ASP A 111 -13.36 -7.63 -22.21
CA ASP A 111 -14.18 -6.43 -22.34
C ASP A 111 -15.03 -6.16 -21.10
N GLU A 112 -14.93 -7.00 -20.07
CA GLU A 112 -15.61 -6.81 -18.79
C GLU A 112 -15.23 -5.47 -18.18
N THR A 113 -16.24 -4.69 -17.79
CA THR A 113 -16.05 -3.42 -17.10
C THR A 113 -15.98 -3.68 -15.60
N ILE A 114 -14.91 -3.20 -14.98
CA ILE A 114 -14.64 -3.34 -13.55
C ILE A 114 -14.94 -1.98 -12.89
N PRO A 115 -16.01 -1.87 -12.09
CA PRO A 115 -16.18 -0.75 -11.19
C PRO A 115 -15.14 -0.82 -10.06
N VAL A 116 -14.51 0.31 -9.79
CA VAL A 116 -13.51 0.48 -8.72
C VAL A 116 -13.76 1.81 -8.06
N VAL A 117 -13.97 1.82 -6.74
CA VAL A 117 -14.23 3.04 -5.98
C VAL A 117 -13.06 3.37 -5.06
N ILE A 118 -12.76 4.67 -4.95
CA ILE A 118 -12.01 5.22 -3.82
C ILE A 118 -13.01 5.83 -2.85
N LEU A 119 -13.09 5.27 -1.65
CA LEU A 119 -14.00 5.74 -0.61
C LEU A 119 -13.47 7.01 0.04
N SER A 120 -14.35 7.98 0.24
CA SER A 120 -14.11 9.03 1.21
C SER A 120 -14.09 8.40 2.60
N THR A 121 -13.16 8.81 3.44
CA THR A 121 -13.02 8.25 4.78
C THR A 121 -12.78 9.32 5.84
N SER A 122 -13.24 9.04 7.05
CA SER A 122 -13.15 9.90 8.21
C SER A 122 -12.83 9.11 9.49
N VAL A 123 -11.67 9.39 10.08
CA VAL A 123 -11.32 8.91 11.42
C VAL A 123 -12.31 9.42 12.49
N ALA A 124 -13.04 10.50 12.21
CA ALA A 124 -14.10 10.98 13.09
C ALA A 124 -15.34 10.07 13.07
N LYS A 125 -15.57 9.35 11.96
CA LYS A 125 -16.58 8.28 11.83
C LYS A 125 -16.07 6.90 12.31
N GLY A 126 -14.82 6.82 12.78
CA GLY A 126 -14.22 5.60 13.33
C GLY A 126 -13.40 4.78 12.33
N GLU A 127 -13.10 5.34 11.17
CA GLU A 127 -12.38 4.65 10.10
C GLU A 127 -10.86 4.76 10.23
N GLY A 128 -10.15 3.94 9.44
CA GLY A 128 -8.70 3.84 9.51
C GLY A 128 -7.92 5.02 8.88
N LEU A 129 -8.59 5.83 8.05
CA LEU A 129 -7.97 6.90 7.28
C LEU A 129 -8.87 8.15 7.27
N ASN A 130 -8.26 9.30 6.95
CA ASN A 130 -8.97 10.51 6.57
C ASN A 130 -8.65 10.78 5.10
N PHE A 131 -9.65 10.75 4.23
CA PHE A 131 -9.49 11.07 2.83
C PHE A 131 -10.78 11.60 2.24
N GLU A 132 -10.70 12.65 1.43
CA GLU A 132 -11.84 13.19 0.69
C GLU A 132 -11.65 12.84 -0.79
N ALA A 133 -12.46 11.92 -1.32
CA ALA A 133 -12.31 11.39 -2.67
C ALA A 133 -12.40 12.49 -3.75
N ALA A 134 -13.20 13.53 -3.50
CA ALA A 134 -13.33 14.70 -4.39
C ALA A 134 -12.03 15.50 -4.58
N THR A 135 -11.02 15.33 -3.72
CA THR A 135 -9.71 15.97 -3.87
C THR A 135 -8.81 15.27 -4.90
N MET A 136 -9.16 14.05 -5.32
CA MET A 136 -8.44 13.28 -6.33
C MET A 136 -8.55 13.94 -7.71
N ALA A 137 -7.51 13.82 -8.55
CA ALA A 137 -7.56 14.14 -9.97
C ALA A 137 -7.98 12.88 -10.75
N PRO A 138 -9.23 12.73 -11.24
CA PRO A 138 -9.73 11.46 -11.76
C PRO A 138 -8.93 10.90 -12.95
N ALA A 139 -8.54 11.77 -13.89
CA ALA A 139 -7.74 11.40 -15.07
C ALA A 139 -6.35 10.83 -14.74
N SER A 140 -5.87 11.00 -13.50
CA SER A 140 -4.61 10.42 -13.02
C SER A 140 -4.72 8.94 -12.64
N ALA A 141 -5.93 8.40 -12.50
CA ALA A 141 -6.16 7.03 -12.05
C ALA A 141 -5.55 6.00 -13.00
N ARG A 142 -4.76 5.07 -12.45
CA ARG A 142 -4.11 3.97 -13.15
C ARG A 142 -4.32 2.68 -12.39
N PHE A 143 -5.09 1.76 -12.96
CA PHE A 143 -5.49 0.51 -12.30
C PHE A 143 -4.75 -0.72 -12.84
N GLY A 144 -4.28 -1.57 -11.93
CA GLY A 144 -3.60 -2.82 -12.26
C GLY A 144 -2.19 -2.67 -12.82
N ARG A 145 -1.55 -3.82 -13.12
CA ARG A 145 -0.14 -3.92 -13.55
C ARG A 145 0.19 -3.21 -14.86
N LYS A 146 -0.81 -3.06 -15.73
CA LYS A 146 -0.68 -2.36 -17.02
C LYS A 146 -1.07 -0.88 -16.94
N ALA A 147 -1.40 -0.37 -15.75
CA ALA A 147 -1.82 1.00 -15.55
C ALA A 147 -2.99 1.39 -16.47
N ALA A 148 -4.08 0.62 -16.42
CA ALA A 148 -5.29 0.90 -17.18
C ALA A 148 -5.80 2.31 -16.86
N SER A 149 -6.18 3.03 -17.90
CA SER A 149 -6.86 4.31 -17.75
C SER A 149 -8.35 4.10 -17.53
N GLU A 150 -8.97 5.02 -16.81
CA GLU A 150 -10.41 5.08 -16.63
C GLU A 150 -11.12 5.25 -17.98
N ILE A 151 -12.24 4.57 -18.17
CA ILE A 151 -12.95 4.49 -19.46
C ILE A 151 -13.55 5.84 -19.88
N HIS A 152 -14.03 6.65 -18.94
CA HIS A 152 -14.72 7.92 -19.20
C HIS A 152 -13.80 9.16 -19.13
N GLY A 153 -12.60 9.02 -18.56
CA GLY A 153 -11.63 10.08 -18.28
C GLY A 153 -11.91 10.94 -17.03
N ALA A 154 -13.01 10.71 -16.31
CA ALA A 154 -13.50 11.62 -15.27
C ALA A 154 -13.99 10.92 -13.99
N GLY A 155 -14.35 9.64 -14.02
CA GLY A 155 -15.05 8.98 -12.92
C GLY A 155 -16.40 9.63 -12.56
N HIS A 156 -17.02 9.16 -11.48
CA HIS A 156 -18.30 9.63 -10.96
C HIS A 156 -18.21 9.85 -9.46
N LEU A 157 -18.77 10.97 -8.97
CA LEU A 157 -18.96 11.18 -7.53
C LEU A 157 -20.31 10.61 -7.12
N GLU A 158 -20.31 9.64 -6.21
CA GLU A 158 -21.49 8.92 -5.73
C GLU A 158 -21.23 8.42 -4.30
N ASP A 159 -22.26 8.35 -3.48
CA ASP A 159 -22.20 7.71 -2.16
C ASP A 159 -22.37 6.19 -2.36
N VAL A 160 -21.24 5.48 -2.46
CA VAL A 160 -21.22 4.08 -2.91
C VAL A 160 -21.48 3.12 -1.74
N ASP A 161 -21.00 3.45 -0.55
CA ASP A 161 -21.17 2.61 0.65
C ASP A 161 -22.33 3.05 1.56
N GLY A 162 -22.99 4.17 1.26
CA GLY A 162 -24.17 4.66 1.95
C GLY A 162 -23.87 5.38 3.27
N ASP A 163 -22.63 5.84 3.46
CA ASP A 163 -22.19 6.53 4.67
C ASP A 163 -22.46 8.05 4.64
N GLY A 164 -22.93 8.56 3.50
CA GLY A 164 -23.33 9.95 3.27
C GLY A 164 -22.21 10.88 2.80
N ASP A 165 -20.97 10.40 2.67
CA ASP A 165 -19.89 11.12 1.98
C ASP A 165 -19.88 10.72 0.49
N LEU A 166 -19.39 11.61 -0.38
CA LEU A 166 -19.27 11.30 -1.80
C LEU A 166 -17.94 10.58 -2.07
N ASP A 167 -18.03 9.41 -2.68
CA ASP A 167 -16.91 8.61 -3.13
C ASP A 167 -16.60 8.86 -4.59
N LEU A 168 -15.46 8.36 -5.07
CA LEU A 168 -15.07 8.50 -6.47
C LEU A 168 -15.00 7.13 -7.15
N LEU A 169 -16.04 6.85 -7.95
CA LEU A 169 -16.22 5.62 -8.70
C LEU A 169 -15.59 5.72 -10.09
N PHE A 170 -14.88 4.67 -10.50
CA PHE A 170 -14.21 4.53 -11.78
C PHE A 170 -14.65 3.27 -12.51
N HIS A 171 -14.53 3.29 -13.83
CA HIS A 171 -14.72 2.10 -14.65
C HIS A 171 -13.43 1.79 -15.44
N PHE A 172 -12.96 0.56 -15.35
CA PHE A 172 -11.79 0.07 -16.09
C PHE A 172 -12.15 -1.16 -16.92
N ARG A 173 -11.53 -1.33 -18.09
CA ARG A 173 -11.70 -2.55 -18.90
C ARG A 173 -10.73 -3.63 -18.43
N PHE A 174 -11.24 -4.84 -18.13
CA PHE A 174 -10.44 -5.95 -17.58
C PHE A 174 -9.16 -6.22 -18.38
N GLY A 175 -9.25 -6.31 -19.71
CA GLY A 175 -8.11 -6.59 -20.60
C GLY A 175 -6.97 -5.56 -20.53
N ASP A 176 -7.30 -4.32 -20.14
CA ASP A 176 -6.36 -3.21 -20.06
C ASP A 176 -5.65 -3.16 -18.70
N THR A 177 -6.21 -3.79 -17.65
CA THR A 177 -5.66 -3.77 -16.28
C THR A 177 -4.40 -4.61 -16.11
N GLY A 178 -4.26 -5.66 -16.91
CA GLY A 178 -3.23 -6.68 -16.69
C GLY A 178 -3.45 -7.57 -15.47
N LEU A 179 -4.66 -7.56 -14.87
CA LEU A 179 -5.10 -8.59 -13.93
C LEU A 179 -5.21 -9.94 -14.63
N LYS A 180 -5.00 -11.02 -13.88
CA LYS A 180 -4.98 -12.40 -14.36
C LYS A 180 -5.58 -13.32 -13.30
N ALA A 181 -6.01 -14.51 -13.73
CA ALA A 181 -6.41 -15.56 -12.82
C ALA A 181 -5.27 -15.87 -11.82
N GLY A 182 -5.63 -16.01 -10.55
CA GLY A 182 -4.74 -16.22 -9.42
C GLY A 182 -4.31 -14.95 -8.69
N ASP A 183 -4.58 -13.76 -9.23
CA ASP A 183 -4.36 -12.51 -8.51
C ASP A 183 -5.26 -12.42 -7.27
N GLN A 184 -4.66 -12.03 -6.15
CA GLN A 184 -5.31 -11.91 -4.83
C GLN A 184 -5.49 -10.46 -4.39
N SER A 185 -4.91 -9.52 -5.13
CA SER A 185 -5.04 -8.08 -4.87
C SER A 185 -4.95 -7.27 -6.15
N ALA A 186 -5.59 -6.11 -6.12
CA ALA A 186 -5.49 -5.10 -7.15
C ALA A 186 -5.02 -3.77 -6.55
N ASN A 187 -4.40 -2.95 -7.39
CA ASN A 187 -3.85 -1.66 -6.99
C ASN A 187 -4.34 -0.57 -7.94
N LEU A 188 -4.60 0.61 -7.37
CA LEU A 188 -4.85 1.84 -8.11
C LEU A 188 -3.80 2.87 -7.69
N LEU A 189 -3.14 3.47 -8.66
CA LEU A 189 -2.24 4.62 -8.45
C LEU A 189 -2.90 5.87 -9.00
N ALA A 190 -2.73 7.00 -8.31
CA ALA A 190 -3.29 8.27 -8.72
C ALA A 190 -2.59 9.45 -8.03
N GLN A 191 -3.12 10.64 -8.26
CA GLN A 191 -2.72 11.86 -7.58
C GLN A 191 -3.95 12.69 -7.17
N THR A 192 -3.80 13.51 -6.12
CA THR A 192 -4.74 14.60 -5.84
C THR A 192 -4.64 15.68 -6.92
N LYS A 193 -5.61 16.60 -6.96
CA LYS A 193 -5.56 17.81 -7.80
C LYS A 193 -4.33 18.68 -7.53
N GLU A 194 -3.71 18.53 -6.36
CA GLU A 194 -2.48 19.21 -5.95
C GLU A 194 -1.21 18.39 -6.24
N GLY A 195 -1.33 17.21 -6.87
CA GLY A 195 -0.21 16.36 -7.24
C GLY A 195 0.31 15.42 -6.15
N ARG A 196 -0.39 15.30 -5.00
CA ARG A 196 -0.01 14.34 -3.95
C ARG A 196 -0.27 12.91 -4.45
N PRO A 197 0.71 11.98 -4.40
CA PRO A 197 0.50 10.61 -4.85
C PRO A 197 -0.44 9.82 -3.93
N LEU A 198 -1.28 9.01 -4.55
CA LEU A 198 -2.26 8.12 -3.92
C LEU A 198 -2.02 6.69 -4.39
N ARG A 199 -2.19 5.75 -3.47
CA ARG A 199 -2.18 4.31 -3.71
C ARG A 199 -3.37 3.69 -2.98
N GLY A 200 -4.34 3.18 -3.73
CA GLY A 200 -5.39 2.32 -3.22
C GLY A 200 -5.04 0.86 -3.47
N CYS A 201 -5.43 -0.02 -2.56
CA CYS A 201 -5.37 -1.46 -2.84
C CYS A 201 -6.52 -2.17 -2.18
N ASP A 202 -6.92 -3.27 -2.81
CA ASP A 202 -8.03 -4.08 -2.38
C ASP A 202 -7.75 -5.57 -2.64
N MET A 203 -8.37 -6.44 -1.86
CA MET A 203 -8.32 -7.88 -2.05
C MET A 203 -9.34 -8.30 -3.11
N ILE A 204 -8.88 -9.08 -4.09
CA ILE A 204 -9.73 -9.60 -5.16
C ILE A 204 -9.65 -11.12 -5.24
N ARG A 205 -10.63 -11.74 -5.89
CA ARG A 205 -10.62 -13.16 -6.21
C ARG A 205 -10.78 -13.37 -7.71
N THR A 206 -9.72 -13.86 -8.35
CA THR A 206 -9.70 -14.17 -9.78
C THR A 206 -9.49 -15.67 -9.96
N PRO A 207 -10.52 -16.53 -9.82
CA PRO A 207 -10.29 -17.97 -9.85
C PRO A 207 -9.76 -18.44 -11.21
N GLU A 208 -8.93 -19.48 -11.15
CA GLU A 208 -8.55 -20.20 -12.36
C GLU A 208 -9.78 -20.86 -12.99
N ARG A 209 -9.80 -20.95 -14.33
CA ARG A 209 -10.81 -21.75 -15.01
C ARG A 209 -10.71 -23.18 -14.53
N VAL A 210 -11.77 -23.68 -13.89
CA VAL A 210 -11.91 -25.12 -13.63
C VAL A 210 -11.92 -25.82 -14.98
N ARG A 211 -10.88 -26.60 -15.29
CA ARG A 211 -10.89 -27.46 -16.47
C ARG A 211 -12.01 -28.48 -16.27
N LYS A 212 -13.09 -28.37 -17.04
CA LYS A 212 -14.12 -29.40 -17.11
C LYS A 212 -13.43 -30.67 -17.62
N VAL A 213 -13.17 -31.64 -16.73
CA VAL A 213 -12.72 -32.97 -17.14
C VAL A 213 -13.88 -33.61 -17.89
N VAL A 214 -13.82 -33.56 -19.22
CA VAL A 214 -14.77 -34.28 -20.06
C VAL A 214 -14.37 -35.75 -20.00
N ASN A 215 -15.01 -36.51 -19.11
CA ASN A 215 -14.96 -37.96 -19.16
C ASN A 215 -15.65 -38.41 -20.45
N ARG A 216 -14.85 -38.68 -21.50
CA ARG A 216 -15.34 -39.40 -22.67
C ARG A 216 -15.52 -40.85 -22.25
N SER A 217 -16.76 -41.25 -21.97
CA SER A 217 -17.12 -42.66 -21.94
C SER A 217 -16.97 -43.21 -23.36
N SER A 218 -15.99 -44.10 -23.56
CA SER A 218 -15.88 -44.89 -24.78
C SER A 218 -17.11 -45.81 -24.91
N PRO A 219 -17.75 -45.91 -26.09
CA PRO A 219 -18.80 -46.91 -26.28
C PRO A 219 -18.14 -48.29 -26.36
N HIS A 220 -18.49 -49.16 -25.42
CA HIS A 220 -18.13 -50.57 -25.47
C HIS A 220 -18.96 -51.22 -26.57
N SER A 221 -18.29 -51.66 -27.64
CA SER A 221 -18.93 -52.40 -28.73
C SER A 221 -19.25 -53.81 -28.26
N ASP A 222 -20.52 -54.11 -28.03
CA ASP A 222 -21.00 -55.48 -27.92
C ASP A 222 -20.80 -56.18 -29.27
N LYS A 223 -19.82 -57.08 -29.33
CA LYS A 223 -19.71 -58.06 -30.41
C LYS A 223 -20.48 -59.31 -29.98
N HIS A 224 -21.66 -59.49 -30.55
CA HIS A 224 -22.28 -60.79 -30.68
C HIS A 224 -21.51 -61.64 -31.70
N ALA A 225 -21.05 -62.80 -31.27
CA ALA A 225 -20.78 -64.01 -32.04
C ALA A 225 -20.59 -65.13 -31.00
N GLY A 226 -21.15 -66.32 -31.09
CA GLY A 226 -21.99 -67.03 -32.04
C GLY A 226 -22.15 -68.44 -31.47
#